data_AF-A0A8T3UC51-F1
#
_entry.id   AF-A0A8T3UC51-F1
#
_cell.length_a   1.000
_cell.length_b   1.000
_cell.length_c   1.000
_cell.angle_alpha   90.00
_cell.angle_beta   90.00
_cell.angle_gamma   90.00
#
_symmetry.space_group_name_H-M   'P 1'
#
loop_
_entity.id
_entity.type
_entity.pdbx_description
1 polymer ?
#
loop_
_entity_poly.entity_id
_entity_poly.type
_entity_poly.pdbx_seq_one_letter_code
_entity_poly.pdbx_strand_id
1 'polypeptide(L)'
;MRDTRNLLMNTTNAKKEKVFSMIKTIIVELHQNVLGTKIYWENKEEKKIQTEFWKKYQEATTEEEKDIQIAIKEIKALTKDKKIKERKLRAFYFNKLKELGLNPIFGYVKTKVSGMRYTRYVEAV
;
A
#
# COMPACT_ATOMS: atom_id res chain seq x y z
N MET A 1 14.08 -3.40 0.75
CA MET A 1 12.70 -3.54 0.22
C MET A 1 12.60 -4.20 -1.16
N ARG A 2 13.51 -3.91 -2.11
CA ARG A 2 13.42 -4.49 -3.46
C ARG A 2 13.57 -6.02 -3.46
N ASP A 3 14.48 -6.55 -2.65
CA ASP A 3 14.77 -7.99 -2.63
C ASP A 3 13.64 -8.81 -2.00
N THR A 4 13.05 -8.31 -0.91
CA THR A 4 11.89 -8.94 -0.27
C THR A 4 10.65 -8.93 -1.16
N ARG A 5 10.43 -7.86 -1.93
CA ARG A 5 9.40 -7.81 -2.98
C ARG A 5 9.66 -8.81 -4.11
N ASN A 6 10.92 -8.95 -4.54
CA ASN A 6 11.28 -9.97 -5.54
C ASN A 6 11.07 -11.39 -5.00
N LEU A 7 11.42 -11.63 -3.74
CA LEU A 7 11.19 -12.90 -3.06
C LEU A 7 9.70 -13.23 -3.04
N LEU A 8 8.85 -12.27 -2.66
CA LEU A 8 7.38 -12.45 -2.65
C LEU A 8 6.87 -12.92 -4.02
N MET A 9 7.39 -12.34 -5.10
CA MET A 9 6.98 -12.70 -6.46
C MET A 9 7.48 -14.08 -6.92
N ASN A 10 8.61 -14.52 -6.41
CA ASN A 10 9.25 -15.78 -6.80
C ASN A 10 8.86 -16.96 -5.87
N THR A 11 8.26 -16.68 -4.71
CA THR A 11 7.79 -17.71 -3.78
C THR A 11 6.46 -18.35 -4.19
N THR A 12 6.28 -19.61 -3.81
CA THR A 12 5.02 -20.34 -3.96
C THR A 12 3.92 -19.72 -3.10
N ASN A 13 2.66 -19.85 -3.52
CA ASN A 13 1.52 -19.24 -2.81
C ASN A 13 1.48 -19.61 -1.32
N ALA A 14 1.80 -20.85 -0.95
CA ALA A 14 1.86 -21.31 0.44
C ALA A 14 2.89 -20.56 1.32
N LYS A 15 3.93 -19.97 0.72
CA LYS A 15 4.98 -19.23 1.43
C LYS A 15 4.82 -17.71 1.32
N LYS A 16 3.91 -17.22 0.47
CA LYS A 16 3.71 -15.77 0.26
C LYS A 16 3.27 -15.05 1.52
N GLU A 17 2.48 -15.70 2.37
CA GLU A 17 2.04 -15.10 3.63
C GLU A 17 3.23 -14.82 4.57
N LYS A 18 4.19 -15.76 4.64
CA LYS A 18 5.42 -15.58 5.43
C LYS A 18 6.30 -14.46 4.88
N VAL A 19 6.35 -14.30 3.55
CA VAL A 19 7.10 -13.20 2.95
C VAL A 19 6.37 -11.86 3.14
N PHE A 20 5.04 -11.86 3.10
CA PHE A 20 4.24 -10.69 3.40
C PHE A 20 4.43 -10.24 4.86
N SER A 21 4.46 -11.17 5.82
CA SER A 21 4.75 -10.83 7.22
C SER A 21 6.16 -10.24 7.38
N MET A 22 7.17 -10.75 6.66
CA MET A 22 8.50 -10.14 6.63
C MET A 22 8.47 -8.71 6.09
N ILE A 23 7.73 -8.46 5.01
CA ILE A 23 7.56 -7.12 4.43
C ILE A 23 6.92 -6.18 5.46
N LYS A 24 5.87 -6.64 6.15
CA LYS A 24 5.22 -5.90 7.23
C LYS A 24 6.22 -5.50 8.32
N THR A 25 6.97 -6.46 8.86
CA THR A 25 7.97 -6.21 9.91
C THR A 25 8.98 -5.16 9.46
N ILE A 26 9.56 -5.30 8.27
CA ILE A 26 10.54 -4.34 7.74
C ILE A 26 9.93 -2.94 7.61
N ILE A 27 8.70 -2.82 7.11
CA ILE A 27 8.03 -1.52 6.99
C ILE A 27 7.86 -0.90 8.38
N VAL A 28 7.35 -1.65 9.35
CA VAL A 28 7.08 -1.15 10.71
C VAL A 28 8.37 -0.68 11.38
N GLU A 29 9.43 -1.50 11.35
CA GLU A 29 10.73 -1.15 11.93
C GLU A 29 11.32 0.10 11.29
N LEU A 30 11.26 0.20 9.95
CA LEU A 30 11.72 1.40 9.24
C LEU A 30 10.96 2.65 9.70
N HIS A 31 9.64 2.57 9.93
CA HIS A 31 8.86 3.73 10.37
C HIS A 31 9.15 4.11 11.81
N GLN A 32 9.29 3.14 12.70
CA GLN A 32 9.67 3.38 14.09
C GLN A 32 11.03 4.06 14.16
N ASN A 33 12.00 3.61 13.37
CA ASN A 33 13.32 4.21 13.33
C ASN A 33 13.29 5.62 12.73
N VAL A 34 12.61 5.81 11.60
CA VAL A 34 12.55 7.11 10.89
C VAL A 34 11.79 8.17 11.68
N LEU A 35 10.66 7.82 12.32
CA LEU A 35 9.85 8.76 13.09
C LEU A 35 10.31 8.90 14.54
N GLY A 36 10.96 7.88 15.10
CA GLY A 36 11.52 7.90 16.45
C GLY A 36 12.87 8.61 16.54
N THR A 37 13.56 8.79 15.41
CA THR A 37 14.82 9.55 15.37
C THR A 37 14.56 11.03 15.06
N LYS A 38 15.34 11.91 15.69
CA LYS A 38 15.28 13.36 15.44
C LYS A 38 16.00 13.68 14.13
N ILE A 39 15.37 13.37 13.00
CA ILE A 39 15.88 13.65 11.66
C ILE A 39 15.33 14.95 11.08
N TYR A 40 16.15 15.62 10.27
CA TYR A 40 15.71 16.74 9.45
C TYR A 40 15.07 16.22 8.17
N TRP A 41 13.84 16.63 7.91
CA TRP A 41 13.11 16.25 6.70
C TRP A 41 13.35 17.30 5.61
N GLU A 42 14.16 16.95 4.62
CA GLU A 42 14.37 17.82 3.44
C GLU A 42 13.09 17.94 2.60
N ASN A 43 12.37 16.83 2.43
CA ASN A 43 11.11 16.80 1.68
C ASN A 43 9.90 16.75 2.63
N LYS A 44 9.12 17.84 2.66
CA LYS A 44 7.91 17.95 3.48
C LYS A 44 6.77 17.04 2.99
N GLU A 45 6.68 16.77 1.71
CA GLU A 45 5.66 15.87 1.15
C GLU A 45 5.92 14.43 1.55
N GLU A 46 7.19 14.00 1.48
CA GLU A 46 7.60 12.68 1.94
C GLU A 46 7.30 12.52 3.44
N LYS A 47 7.62 13.53 4.25
CA LYS A 47 7.24 13.56 5.67
C LYS A 47 5.73 13.37 5.84
N LYS A 48 4.91 14.14 5.11
CA LYS A 48 3.45 14.05 5.17
C LYS A 48 2.97 12.62 4.87
N ILE A 49 3.44 12.03 3.77
CA ILE A 49 3.09 10.65 3.36
C ILE A 49 3.46 9.62 4.44
N GLN A 50 4.66 9.71 5.02
CA GLN A 50 5.11 8.77 6.05
C GLN A 50 4.29 8.92 7.35
N THR A 51 4.04 10.16 7.77
CA THR A 51 3.23 10.44 8.98
C THR A 51 1.78 10.01 8.84
N GLU A 52 1.15 10.24 7.68
CA GLU A 52 -0.22 9.82 7.41
C GLU A 52 -0.38 8.30 7.42
N PHE A 53 0.53 7.60 6.76
CA PHE A 53 0.54 6.14 6.79
C PHE A 53 0.69 5.65 8.24
N TRP A 54 1.66 6.18 8.98
CA TRP A 54 1.96 5.72 10.34
C TRP A 54 0.78 5.97 11.29
N LYS A 55 0.14 7.13 11.19
CA LYS A 55 -1.08 7.45 11.94
C LYS A 55 -2.19 6.43 11.67
N LYS A 56 -2.50 6.17 10.39
CA LYS A 56 -3.52 5.17 10.02
C LYS A 56 -3.16 3.76 10.45
N TYR A 57 -1.87 3.41 10.44
CA TYR A 57 -1.38 2.12 10.92
C TYR A 57 -1.50 1.98 12.45
N GLN A 58 -1.32 3.06 13.20
CA GLN A 58 -1.49 3.09 14.66
C GLN A 58 -2.98 3.11 15.07
N GLU A 59 -3.84 3.74 14.28
CA GLU A 59 -5.30 3.76 14.48
C GLU A 59 -5.94 2.39 14.22
N ALA A 60 -5.28 1.52 13.44
CA ALA A 60 -5.74 0.16 13.17
C ALA A 60 -5.69 -0.70 14.46
N THR A 61 -6.85 -1.23 14.82
CA THR A 61 -7.07 -2.01 16.05
C THR A 61 -6.82 -3.50 15.83
N THR A 62 -7.21 -4.02 14.67
CA THR A 62 -7.05 -5.43 14.31
C THR A 62 -5.80 -5.65 13.46
N GLU A 63 -5.34 -6.91 13.43
CA GLU A 63 -4.21 -7.30 12.58
C GLU A 63 -4.56 -7.18 11.09
N GLU A 64 -5.81 -7.45 10.73
CA GLU A 64 -6.34 -7.30 9.37
C GLU A 64 -6.33 -5.84 8.93
N GLU A 65 -6.75 -4.90 9.80
CA GLU A 65 -6.71 -3.46 9.51
C GLU A 65 -5.27 -2.97 9.29
N LYS A 66 -4.31 -3.49 10.04
CA LYS A 66 -2.88 -3.18 9.84
C LYS A 66 -2.38 -3.70 8.51
N ASP A 67 -2.75 -4.92 8.15
CA ASP A 67 -2.39 -5.53 6.86
C ASP A 67 -2.97 -4.76 5.68
N ILE A 68 -4.18 -4.22 5.83
CA ILE A 68 -4.80 -3.30 4.87
C ILE A 68 -3.93 -2.05 4.66
N GLN A 69 -3.51 -1.40 5.74
CA GLN A 69 -2.67 -0.19 5.62
C GLN A 69 -1.32 -0.49 4.95
N ILE A 70 -0.72 -1.65 5.25
CA ILE A 70 0.52 -2.10 4.61
C ILE A 70 0.32 -2.32 3.11
N ALA A 71 -0.76 -3.03 2.72
CA ALA A 71 -1.07 -3.28 1.32
C ALA A 71 -1.34 -1.97 0.55
N ILE A 72 -2.09 -1.03 1.14
CA ILE A 72 -2.34 0.29 0.54
C ILE A 72 -1.04 1.07 0.36
N LYS A 73 -0.17 1.08 1.37
CA LYS A 73 1.13 1.76 1.30
C LYS A 73 1.98 1.21 0.16
N GLU A 74 2.10 -0.11 0.08
CA GLU A 74 2.87 -0.76 -0.98
C GLU A 74 2.28 -0.47 -2.36
N ILE A 75 0.95 -0.49 -2.53
CA ILE A 75 0.30 -0.13 -3.79
C ILE A 75 0.62 1.32 -4.18
N LYS A 76 0.58 2.28 -3.23
CA LYS A 76 0.91 3.69 -3.48
C LYS A 76 2.39 3.88 -3.85
N ALA A 77 3.28 3.13 -3.23
CA ALA A 77 4.72 3.19 -3.51
C ALA A 77 5.10 2.60 -4.88
N LEU A 78 4.26 1.71 -5.44
CA LEU A 78 4.45 1.16 -6.76
C LEU A 78 3.96 2.16 -7.82
N THR A 79 4.89 2.97 -8.36
CA THR A 79 4.64 3.98 -9.39
C THR A 79 3.81 3.44 -10.54
N LYS A 80 2.97 4.26 -11.20
CA LYS A 80 2.21 3.88 -12.41
C LYS A 80 3.10 3.48 -13.60
N ASP A 81 4.41 3.32 -13.42
CA ASP A 81 5.27 2.80 -14.45
C ASP A 81 4.77 1.44 -14.91
N LYS A 82 4.76 1.30 -16.24
CA LYS A 82 4.18 0.15 -16.96
C LYS A 82 5.05 -1.10 -16.84
N LYS A 83 6.08 -1.11 -15.97
CA LYS A 83 7.00 -2.23 -15.83
C LYS A 83 6.22 -3.46 -15.39
N ILE A 84 6.36 -4.54 -16.15
CA ILE A 84 5.58 -5.78 -16.00
C ILE A 84 5.71 -6.36 -14.58
N LYS A 85 6.89 -6.24 -13.95
CA LYS A 85 7.16 -6.72 -12.59
C LYS A 85 6.31 -6.00 -11.53
N GLU A 86 6.17 -4.68 -11.65
CA GLU A 86 5.34 -3.88 -10.73
C GLU A 86 3.85 -4.16 -10.91
N ARG A 87 3.41 -4.52 -12.13
CA ARG A 87 2.03 -4.96 -12.37
C ARG A 87 1.67 -6.22 -11.59
N LYS A 88 2.55 -7.24 -11.60
CA LYS A 88 2.31 -8.50 -10.87
C LYS A 88 2.31 -8.29 -9.35
N LEU A 89 3.23 -7.46 -8.85
CA LEU A 89 3.30 -7.12 -7.43
C LEU A 89 2.07 -6.33 -6.96
N ARG A 90 1.62 -5.34 -7.75
CA ARG A 90 0.34 -4.65 -7.50
C ARG A 90 -0.83 -5.62 -7.45
N ALA A 91 -0.92 -6.54 -8.41
CA ALA A 91 -1.99 -7.53 -8.46
C ALA A 91 -2.03 -8.41 -7.20
N PHE A 92 -0.86 -8.78 -6.65
CA PHE A 92 -0.79 -9.49 -5.38
C PHE A 92 -1.43 -8.69 -4.24
N TYR A 93 -0.99 -7.45 -4.02
CA TYR A 93 -1.55 -6.63 -2.93
C TYR A 93 -3.02 -6.30 -3.13
N PHE A 94 -3.48 -6.14 -4.37
CA PHE A 94 -4.91 -5.99 -4.66
C PHE A 94 -5.72 -7.25 -4.31
N ASN A 95 -5.20 -8.43 -4.60
CA ASN A 95 -5.85 -9.68 -4.19
C ASN A 95 -5.86 -9.82 -2.67
N LYS A 96 -4.77 -9.45 -1.98
CA LYS A 96 -4.71 -9.43 -0.53
C LYS A 96 -5.76 -8.50 0.09
N LEU A 97 -5.97 -7.31 -0.48
CA LEU A 97 -7.05 -6.42 -0.05
C LEU A 97 -8.43 -7.07 -0.21
N LYS A 98 -8.66 -7.81 -1.30
CA LYS A 98 -9.92 -8.54 -1.51
C LYS A 98 -10.12 -9.66 -0.50
N GLU A 99 -9.07 -10.40 -0.18
CA GLU A 99 -9.09 -11.43 0.88
C GLU A 99 -9.45 -10.80 2.24
N LEU A 100 -9.01 -9.57 2.50
CA LEU A 100 -9.31 -8.80 3.71
C LEU A 100 -10.66 -8.03 3.63
N GLY A 101 -11.52 -8.35 2.66
CA GLY A 101 -12.86 -7.78 2.53
C GLY A 101 -12.94 -6.40 1.85
N LEU A 102 -11.83 -5.85 1.38
CA LEU A 102 -11.79 -4.59 0.62
C LEU A 102 -11.77 -4.87 -0.89
N ASN A 103 -12.75 -4.33 -1.61
CA ASN A 103 -12.76 -4.33 -3.06
C ASN A 103 -12.23 -2.99 -3.60
N PRO A 104 -10.92 -2.85 -3.92
CA PRO A 104 -10.39 -1.64 -4.51
C PRO A 104 -10.96 -1.46 -5.93
N ILE A 105 -11.73 -0.38 -6.13
CA ILE A 105 -12.27 -0.03 -7.44
C ILE A 105 -11.17 0.60 -8.30
N PHE A 106 -10.96 0.07 -9.52
CA PHE A 106 -10.01 0.61 -10.49
C PHE A 106 -10.46 1.98 -10.98
N GLY A 107 -9.73 3.04 -10.61
CA GLY A 107 -9.86 4.35 -11.24
C GLY A 107 -9.23 4.36 -12.64
N TYR A 108 -9.95 3.90 -13.66
CA TYR A 108 -9.74 4.41 -15.02
C TYR A 108 -10.82 5.46 -15.27
N VAL A 109 -10.44 6.74 -15.28
CA VAL A 109 -11.30 7.80 -15.82
C VAL A 109 -11.39 7.58 -17.34
N LYS A 110 -12.49 6.99 -17.80
CA LYS A 110 -12.98 7.26 -19.16
C LYS A 110 -13.99 8.39 -19.03
N THR A 111 -13.58 9.62 -19.30
CA THR A 111 -14.53 10.70 -19.60
C THR A 111 -15.26 10.33 -20.89
N LYS A 112 -16.41 9.66 -20.76
CA LYS A 112 -17.46 9.75 -21.76
C LYS A 112 -18.55 10.65 -21.20
N VAL A 113 -18.68 11.81 -21.84
CA VAL A 113 -19.78 12.76 -21.70
C VAL A 113 -21.10 12.06 -22.05
N SER A 114 -22.17 12.53 -21.40
CA SER A 114 -23.60 12.22 -21.58
C SER A 114 -24.17 11.11 -20.69
N GLY A 115 -24.94 11.52 -19.66
CA GLY A 115 -25.90 10.68 -18.96
C GLY A 115 -25.61 10.45 -17.48
N MET A 116 -26.05 11.37 -16.63
CA MET A 116 -26.08 11.33 -15.16
C MET A 116 -26.35 9.95 -14.53
N ARG A 117 -25.55 9.55 -13.54
CA ARG A 117 -25.98 9.00 -12.23
C ARG A 117 -24.79 8.98 -11.25
N TYR A 118 -24.97 9.72 -10.16
CA TYR A 118 -23.93 10.01 -9.16
C TYR A 118 -23.45 8.77 -8.39
N THR A 119 -22.13 8.68 -8.16
CA THR A 119 -21.55 8.03 -6.97
C THR A 119 -20.41 8.90 -6.43
N ARG A 120 -20.36 9.02 -5.09
CA ARG A 120 -19.66 10.05 -4.31
C ARG A 120 -18.16 10.16 -4.59
N TYR A 121 -17.66 11.40 -4.52
CA TYR A 121 -16.25 11.72 -4.38
C TYR A 121 -15.71 11.27 -3.02
N VAL A 122 -14.47 10.79 -3.01
CA VAL A 122 -13.60 10.88 -1.84
C VAL A 122 -12.47 11.81 -2.24
N GLU A 123 -12.53 13.04 -1.74
CA GLU A 123 -11.40 13.96 -1.78
C GLU A 123 -10.27 13.39 -0.92
N ALA A 124 -9.06 13.36 -1.48
CA ALA A 124 -7.86 13.18 -0.68
C ALA A 124 -7.58 14.53 0.02
N VAL A 125 -7.76 14.56 1.34
CA VAL A 125 -7.19 15.60 2.21
C VAL A 125 -5.88 15.06 2.81
#